data_AF-A0A935S8S5-F1
#
_entry.id   AF-A0A935S8S5-F1
#
_cell.length_a   1.000
_cell.length_b   1.000
_cell.length_c   1.000
_cell.angle_alpha   90.00
_cell.angle_beta   90.00
_cell.angle_gamma   90.00
#
_symmetry.space_group_name_H-M   'P 1'
#
loop_
_entity.id
_entity.type
_entity.pdbx_description
1 polymer ?
#
loop_
_entity_poly.entity_id
_entity_poly.type
_entity_poly.pdbx_seq_one_letter_code
_entity_poly.pdbx_strand_id
1 'polypeptide(L)'
;MLTHTSGLKDLPLQKMDSVHFLNIKDGENFDLVKYSNTLAFEPGNNFLYSDQAFSALVIILEKVSGVSWQEFVQQKICAPAGMTFTKFSGKPDEQVSGSHGYRKINGVYSEHDQGEVPKMYTAVNGGVWSNVVDLRKYLYALQYCLFLKCDNVKLSQELLVPFNWYSPHRPPHSYCWFIGQIPETESSSISYEGKIGGYRTEVMFVPSSELNIVIVSNNSTSYSQQLIPFLKKFNYIK
;
A
#
# COMPACT_ATOMS: atom_id res chain seq x y z
N MET A 1 0.86 0.11 -15.06
CA MET A 1 1.57 -0.09 -13.76
C MET A 1 0.74 0.45 -12.61
N LEU A 2 0.42 1.75 -12.57
CA LEU A 2 -0.38 2.35 -11.48
C LEU A 2 -1.71 1.65 -11.23
N THR A 3 -2.37 1.17 -12.28
CA THR A 3 -3.67 0.48 -12.22
C THR A 3 -3.52 -1.05 -12.24
N HIS A 4 -2.36 -1.61 -11.90
CA HIS A 4 -2.11 -3.07 -11.93
C HIS A 4 -2.50 -3.78 -13.24
N THR A 5 -2.43 -3.07 -14.38
CA THR A 5 -2.76 -3.59 -15.71
C THR A 5 -1.54 -3.77 -16.59
N SER A 6 -0.31 -3.78 -16.05
CA SER A 6 0.90 -3.93 -16.85
C SER A 6 1.14 -5.37 -17.35
N GLY A 7 0.53 -6.37 -16.72
CA GLY A 7 0.84 -7.78 -16.96
C GLY A 7 2.17 -8.25 -16.34
N LEU A 8 2.89 -7.38 -15.63
CA LEU A 8 4.10 -7.76 -14.89
C LEU A 8 3.72 -8.72 -13.77
N LYS A 9 4.44 -9.83 -13.66
CA LYS A 9 4.22 -10.84 -12.62
C LYS A 9 5.15 -10.58 -11.47
N ASP A 10 4.67 -10.92 -10.28
CA ASP A 10 5.57 -10.94 -9.14
C ASP A 10 6.48 -12.18 -9.17
N LEU A 11 7.78 -11.96 -8.95
CA LEU A 11 8.79 -12.99 -8.84
C LEU A 11 8.60 -13.77 -7.52
N PRO A 12 8.73 -15.10 -7.53
CA PRO A 12 8.62 -15.92 -6.33
C PRO A 12 9.91 -15.84 -5.48
N LEU A 13 10.27 -14.65 -5.02
CA LEU A 13 11.57 -14.35 -4.40
C LEU A 13 11.90 -15.27 -3.20
N GLN A 14 10.90 -15.60 -2.38
CA GLN A 14 11.05 -16.51 -1.25
C GLN A 14 11.50 -17.93 -1.65
N LYS A 15 11.21 -18.35 -2.90
CA LYS A 15 11.62 -19.65 -3.44
C LYS A 15 12.93 -19.59 -4.22
N MET A 16 13.44 -18.39 -4.49
CA MET A 16 14.67 -18.18 -5.26
C MET A 16 15.90 -18.16 -4.35
N ASP A 17 15.94 -17.25 -3.37
CA ASP A 17 17.01 -17.15 -2.37
C ASP A 17 16.58 -16.24 -1.20
N SER A 18 15.89 -16.82 -0.23
CA SER A 18 15.32 -16.06 0.89
C SER A 18 16.36 -15.28 1.68
N VAL A 19 17.59 -15.79 1.83
CA VAL A 19 18.66 -15.14 2.61
C VAL A 19 19.22 -13.93 1.85
N HIS A 20 19.41 -14.03 0.54
CA HIS A 20 19.81 -12.89 -0.28
C HIS A 20 18.73 -11.79 -0.28
N PHE A 21 17.46 -12.16 -0.48
CA PHE A 21 16.36 -11.19 -0.49
C PHE A 21 16.05 -10.60 0.89
N LEU A 22 16.51 -11.22 1.98
CA LEU A 22 16.53 -10.62 3.30
C LEU A 22 17.63 -9.52 3.44
N ASN A 23 18.60 -9.41 2.53
CA ASN A 23 19.70 -8.45 2.68
C ASN A 23 19.89 -7.54 1.47
N ILE A 24 18.97 -7.60 0.51
CA ILE A 24 19.05 -6.85 -0.74
C ILE A 24 18.93 -5.34 -0.51
N LYS A 25 19.75 -4.55 -1.22
CA LYS A 25 19.68 -3.08 -1.16
C LYS A 25 18.60 -2.54 -2.10
N ASP A 26 18.17 -1.30 -1.89
CA ASP A 26 17.12 -0.64 -2.68
C ASP A 26 17.32 -0.70 -4.19
N GLY A 27 18.51 -0.30 -4.68
CA GLY A 27 18.79 -0.32 -6.11
C GLY A 27 18.73 -1.72 -6.72
N GLU A 28 19.20 -2.73 -6.00
CA GLU A 28 19.18 -4.13 -6.44
C GLU A 28 17.76 -4.70 -6.41
N ASN A 29 16.94 -4.26 -5.46
CA ASN A 29 15.54 -4.65 -5.34
C ASN A 29 14.72 -4.14 -6.53
N PHE A 30 14.85 -2.87 -6.91
CA PHE A 30 14.08 -2.34 -8.04
C PHE A 30 14.48 -3.00 -9.36
N ASP A 31 15.77 -3.32 -9.50
CA ASP A 31 16.29 -4.03 -10.66
C ASP A 31 15.73 -5.44 -10.82
N LEU A 32 15.03 -5.99 -9.82
CA LEU A 32 14.36 -7.27 -9.96
C LEU A 32 13.31 -7.29 -11.06
N VAL A 33 12.72 -6.15 -11.39
CA VAL A 33 11.82 -6.03 -12.54
C VAL A 33 12.51 -6.44 -13.85
N LYS A 34 13.84 -6.28 -13.95
CA LYS A 34 14.62 -6.65 -15.14
C LYS A 34 14.68 -8.16 -15.36
N TYR A 35 14.42 -8.98 -14.34
CA TYR A 35 14.35 -10.44 -14.48
C TYR A 35 12.95 -10.93 -14.89
N SER A 36 11.96 -10.03 -14.99
CA SER A 36 10.64 -10.37 -15.52
C SER A 36 10.69 -10.44 -17.05
N ASN A 37 10.89 -11.65 -17.59
CA ASN A 37 11.05 -11.85 -19.04
C ASN A 37 9.73 -12.09 -19.80
N THR A 38 8.59 -12.14 -19.12
CA THR A 38 7.28 -12.38 -19.75
C THR A 38 6.19 -11.56 -19.06
N LEU A 39 5.17 -11.17 -19.84
CA LEU A 39 3.93 -10.62 -19.29
C LEU A 39 2.89 -11.73 -19.13
N ALA A 40 1.99 -11.59 -18.16
CA ALA A 40 0.83 -12.46 -17.98
C ALA A 40 -0.23 -12.22 -19.06
N PHE A 41 -0.29 -11.01 -19.60
CA PHE A 41 -1.22 -10.55 -20.62
C PHE A 41 -0.71 -9.23 -21.22
N GLU A 42 -1.29 -8.81 -22.35
CA GLU A 42 -0.99 -7.52 -22.98
C GLU A 42 -1.37 -6.34 -22.06
N PRO A 43 -0.50 -5.33 -21.90
CA PRO A 43 -0.77 -4.20 -21.02
C PRO A 43 -2.14 -3.55 -21.28
N GLY A 44 -2.92 -3.34 -20.21
CA GLY A 44 -4.25 -2.74 -20.24
C GLY A 44 -5.39 -3.75 -20.45
N ASN A 45 -5.11 -4.97 -20.91
CA ASN A 45 -6.13 -5.96 -21.24
C ASN A 45 -6.83 -6.58 -20.01
N ASN A 46 -6.09 -6.76 -18.92
CA ASN A 46 -6.57 -7.44 -17.71
C ASN A 46 -5.93 -6.83 -16.45
N PHE A 47 -6.27 -7.34 -15.27
CA PHE A 47 -5.72 -6.95 -13.98
C PHE A 47 -4.90 -8.07 -13.35
N LEU A 48 -3.73 -7.70 -12.82
CA LEU A 48 -2.90 -8.52 -11.97
C LEU A 48 -2.20 -7.60 -10.98
N TYR A 49 -2.58 -7.72 -9.70
CA TYR A 49 -1.85 -7.05 -8.63
C TYR A 49 -0.37 -7.45 -8.70
N SER A 50 0.52 -6.47 -8.68
CA SER A 50 1.95 -6.68 -8.83
C SER A 50 2.74 -5.63 -8.08
N ASP A 51 3.45 -6.08 -7.05
CA ASP A 51 4.44 -5.34 -6.31
C ASP A 51 5.61 -4.93 -7.22
N GLN A 52 5.97 -5.76 -8.20
CA GLN A 52 7.05 -5.45 -9.14
C GLN A 52 6.69 -4.34 -10.13
N ALA A 53 5.42 -4.20 -10.50
CA ALA A 53 4.95 -3.06 -11.28
C ALA A 53 5.14 -1.73 -10.53
N PHE A 54 5.03 -1.74 -9.20
CA PHE A 54 5.31 -0.57 -8.35
C PHE A 54 6.81 -0.31 -8.17
N SER A 55 7.62 -1.36 -8.02
CA SER A 55 9.08 -1.21 -8.05
C SER A 55 9.56 -0.56 -9.35
N ALA A 56 8.97 -0.91 -10.50
CA ALA A 56 9.28 -0.29 -11.78
C ALA A 56 8.90 1.19 -11.84
N LEU A 57 7.77 1.59 -11.26
CA LEU A 57 7.36 2.99 -11.15
C LEU A 57 8.35 3.81 -10.34
N VAL A 58 8.98 3.20 -9.33
CA VAL A 58 9.96 3.88 -8.48
C VAL A 58 11.26 4.16 -9.22
N ILE A 59 11.74 3.23 -10.05
CA ILE A 59 12.88 3.51 -10.95
C ILE A 59 12.58 4.73 -11.84
N ILE A 60 11.36 4.82 -12.36
CA ILE A 60 10.94 5.98 -13.18
C ILE A 60 10.92 7.25 -12.33
N LEU A 61 10.34 7.20 -11.13
CA LEU A 61 10.29 8.32 -10.21
C LEU A 61 11.69 8.84 -9.89
N GLU A 62 12.62 7.98 -9.50
CA GLU A 62 13.98 8.37 -9.14
C GLU A 62 14.74 8.95 -10.34
N LYS A 63 14.60 8.34 -11.52
CA LYS A 63 15.21 8.86 -12.76
C LYS A 63 14.69 10.23 -13.15
N VAL A 64 13.38 10.46 -13.02
CA VAL A 64 12.74 11.73 -13.41
C VAL A 64 12.97 12.81 -12.36
N SER A 65 12.96 12.46 -11.07
CA SER A 65 13.12 13.42 -9.97
C SER A 65 14.57 13.73 -9.63
N GLY A 66 15.50 12.83 -9.93
CA GLY A 66 16.92 12.97 -9.59
C GLY A 66 17.25 12.74 -8.11
N VAL A 67 16.29 12.28 -7.31
CA VAL A 67 16.44 11.97 -5.88
C VAL A 67 15.96 10.56 -5.59
N SER A 68 16.32 9.99 -4.43
CA SER A 68 15.78 8.71 -4.01
C SER A 68 14.28 8.81 -3.74
N TRP A 69 13.55 7.71 -3.88
CA TRP A 69 12.11 7.72 -3.65
C TRP A 69 11.77 8.05 -2.19
N GLN A 70 12.61 7.65 -1.24
CA GLN A 70 12.46 8.00 0.17
C GLN A 70 12.56 9.52 0.37
N GLU A 71 13.57 10.15 -0.23
CA GLU A 71 13.73 11.60 -0.20
C GLU A 71 12.55 12.30 -0.87
N PHE A 72 12.10 11.78 -2.02
CA PHE A 72 10.93 12.31 -2.72
C PHE A 72 9.68 12.27 -1.84
N VAL A 73 9.34 11.11 -1.25
CA VAL A 73 8.16 10.99 -0.38
C VAL A 73 8.31 11.85 0.87
N GLN A 74 9.50 11.88 1.48
CA GLN A 74 9.75 12.71 2.66
C GLN A 74 9.52 14.20 2.37
N GLN A 75 10.05 14.71 1.26
CA GLN A 75 9.98 16.13 0.91
C GLN A 75 8.64 16.54 0.30
N LYS A 76 8.06 15.69 -0.55
CA LYS A 76 6.87 16.01 -1.34
C LYS A 76 5.57 15.59 -0.67
N ILE A 77 5.59 14.64 0.27
CA ILE A 77 4.37 14.10 0.89
C ILE A 77 4.43 14.27 2.41
N CYS A 78 5.42 13.68 3.08
CA CYS A 78 5.46 13.66 4.55
C CYS A 78 5.63 15.06 5.15
N ALA A 79 6.56 15.88 4.62
CA ALA A 79 6.79 17.22 5.14
C ALA A 79 5.56 18.15 4.96
N PRO A 80 4.92 18.26 3.77
CA PRO A 80 3.68 19.03 3.62
C PRO A 80 2.51 18.51 4.46
N ALA A 81 2.41 17.19 4.67
CA ALA A 81 1.39 16.59 5.51
C ALA A 81 1.70 16.65 7.02
N GLY A 82 2.90 17.09 7.41
CA GLY A 82 3.34 17.11 8.81
C GLY A 82 3.55 15.72 9.43
N MET A 83 3.90 14.72 8.62
CA MET A 83 4.17 13.34 9.03
C MET A 83 5.63 13.20 9.51
N THR A 84 5.88 13.60 10.76
CA THR A 84 7.23 13.71 11.33
C THR A 84 7.78 12.39 11.89
N PHE A 85 6.93 11.40 12.11
CA PHE A 85 7.31 10.07 12.59
C PHE A 85 7.55 9.09 11.45
N THR A 86 6.93 9.30 10.29
CA THR A 86 7.06 8.39 9.14
C THR A 86 8.51 8.26 8.68
N LYS A 87 8.97 7.02 8.49
CA LYS A 87 10.34 6.66 8.12
C LYS A 87 10.36 5.54 7.08
N PHE A 88 11.48 5.41 6.38
CA PHE A 88 11.70 4.43 5.31
C PHE A 88 12.85 3.46 5.63
N SER A 89 13.24 3.36 6.90
CA SER A 89 14.34 2.51 7.36
C SER A 89 13.89 1.06 7.48
N GLY A 90 14.63 0.18 6.84
CA GLY A 90 14.33 -1.24 6.82
C GLY A 90 15.16 -2.11 7.74
N LYS A 91 16.29 -1.65 8.27
CA LYS A 91 17.16 -2.58 9.00
C LYS A 91 16.52 -2.95 10.35
N PRO A 92 16.46 -4.24 10.72
CA PRO A 92 16.06 -4.68 12.06
C PRO A 92 16.81 -3.95 13.18
N ASP A 93 18.08 -3.60 12.93
CA ASP A 93 18.97 -2.93 13.87
C ASP A 93 18.78 -1.41 13.93
N GLU A 94 18.13 -0.81 12.93
CA GLU A 94 17.66 0.57 12.99
C GLU A 94 16.31 0.55 13.71
N GLN A 95 16.34 0.28 15.02
CA GLN A 95 15.18 0.36 15.92
C GLN A 95 14.55 1.75 15.80
N VAL A 96 13.65 1.91 14.84
CA VAL A 96 12.48 2.75 15.02
C VAL A 96 11.78 2.16 16.24
N SER A 97 11.36 2.99 17.19
CA SER A 97 10.54 2.58 18.34
C SER A 97 9.19 2.02 17.87
N GLY A 98 9.20 0.85 17.23
CA GLY A 98 8.09 0.21 16.55
C GLY A 98 7.54 -0.95 17.36
N SER A 99 6.26 -1.25 17.17
CA SER A 99 5.66 -2.47 17.70
C SER A 99 6.26 -3.70 17.04
N HIS A 100 6.41 -4.81 17.75
CA HIS A 100 6.72 -6.10 17.15
C HIS A 100 5.49 -6.72 16.45
N GLY A 101 5.71 -7.44 15.36
CA GLY A 101 4.66 -8.11 14.59
C GLY A 101 4.41 -9.55 15.03
N TYR A 102 3.15 -9.97 15.16
CA TYR A 102 2.75 -11.31 15.60
C TYR A 102 1.77 -12.00 14.64
N ARG A 103 1.83 -13.32 14.60
CA ARG A 103 0.83 -14.20 13.98
C ARG A 103 0.29 -15.20 14.99
N LYS A 104 -1.02 -15.47 14.90
CA LYS A 104 -1.65 -16.50 15.72
C LYS A 104 -1.48 -17.86 15.04
N ILE A 105 -0.67 -18.73 15.63
CA ILE A 105 -0.40 -20.10 15.17
C ILE A 105 -0.88 -21.05 16.27
N ASN A 106 -1.79 -21.97 15.93
CA ASN A 106 -2.37 -22.93 16.88
C ASN A 106 -2.91 -22.28 18.17
N GLY A 107 -3.51 -21.09 18.04
CA GLY A 107 -4.08 -20.35 19.17
C GLY A 107 -3.10 -19.45 19.94
N VAL A 108 -1.79 -19.57 19.70
CA VAL A 108 -0.75 -18.80 20.39
C VAL A 108 -0.17 -17.75 19.46
N TYR A 109 0.11 -16.55 19.98
CA TYR A 109 0.81 -15.52 19.21
C TYR A 109 2.30 -15.83 19.19
N SER A 110 2.85 -15.98 17.98
CA SER A 110 4.28 -16.07 17.70
C SER A 110 4.73 -14.81 16.99
N GLU A 111 5.92 -14.34 17.32
CA GLU A 111 6.57 -13.25 16.60
C GLU A 111 6.74 -13.64 15.12
N HIS A 112 6.53 -12.67 14.24
CA HIS A 112 6.59 -12.81 12.79
C HIS A 112 6.87 -11.43 12.20
N ASP A 113 8.00 -10.85 12.58
CA ASP A 113 8.41 -9.50 12.26
C ASP A 113 9.24 -9.46 10.95
N GLN A 114 9.93 -8.35 10.72
CA GLN A 114 10.79 -8.14 9.55
C GLN A 114 11.91 -9.18 9.46
N GLY A 115 12.49 -9.62 10.58
CA GLY A 115 13.55 -10.63 10.61
C GLY A 115 13.09 -12.01 10.14
N GLU A 116 11.79 -12.29 10.26
CA GLU A 116 11.17 -13.58 9.95
C GLU A 116 10.46 -13.57 8.59
N VAL A 117 10.34 -12.40 7.94
CA VAL A 117 9.68 -12.26 6.65
C VAL A 117 10.72 -11.93 5.59
N PRO A 118 10.96 -12.81 4.60
CA PRO A 118 11.68 -12.44 3.39
C PRO A 118 10.76 -11.52 2.56
N LYS A 119 10.70 -10.25 2.97
CA LYS A 119 10.17 -9.13 2.22
C LYS A 119 11.13 -7.97 2.46
N MET A 120 11.44 -7.28 1.37
CA MET A 120 12.46 -6.25 1.30
C MET A 120 12.21 -5.15 2.34
N TYR A 121 13.14 -5.09 3.27
CA TYR A 121 13.23 -4.16 4.38
C TYR A 121 12.96 -2.68 4.01
N THR A 122 13.25 -2.29 2.78
CA THR A 122 13.11 -0.92 2.26
C THR A 122 12.25 -0.83 1.00
N ALA A 123 11.54 -1.90 0.61
CA ALA A 123 10.74 -1.86 -0.61
C ALA A 123 9.57 -0.88 -0.51
N VAL A 124 9.26 -0.29 -1.65
CA VAL A 124 8.02 0.46 -1.91
C VAL A 124 6.75 -0.36 -1.59
N ASN A 125 6.89 -1.69 -1.52
CA ASN A 125 5.81 -2.66 -1.25
C ASN A 125 5.71 -3.08 0.23
N GLY A 126 6.26 -2.30 1.17
CA GLY A 126 6.12 -2.58 2.60
C GLY A 126 7.10 -1.92 3.58
N GLY A 127 8.06 -1.11 3.10
CA GLY A 127 9.14 -0.51 3.89
C GLY A 127 8.81 0.87 4.50
N VAL A 128 7.55 1.29 4.48
CA VAL A 128 7.12 2.56 5.11
C VAL A 128 6.67 2.29 6.53
N TRP A 129 7.40 2.83 7.50
CA TRP A 129 7.06 2.79 8.92
C TRP A 129 6.35 4.07 9.31
N SER A 130 5.18 3.94 9.92
CA SER A 130 4.39 5.08 10.36
C SER A 130 3.60 4.75 11.61
N ASN A 131 2.87 5.73 12.13
CA ASN A 131 1.93 5.55 13.22
C ASN A 131 0.53 6.06 12.80
N VAL A 132 -0.48 5.73 13.60
CA VAL A 132 -1.87 6.13 13.31
C VAL A 132 -2.06 7.65 13.22
N VAL A 133 -1.26 8.44 13.95
CA VAL A 133 -1.35 9.90 13.96
C VAL A 133 -0.88 10.47 12.62
N ASP A 134 0.24 10.02 12.10
CA ASP A 134 0.78 10.46 10.81
C ASP A 134 -0.03 9.92 9.63
N LEU A 135 -0.50 8.68 9.69
CA LEU A 135 -1.42 8.15 8.68
C LEU A 135 -2.74 8.94 8.62
N ARG A 136 -3.27 9.40 9.77
CA ARG A 136 -4.42 10.31 9.78
C ARG A 136 -4.09 11.65 9.13
N LYS A 137 -2.91 12.22 9.39
CA LYS A 137 -2.46 13.46 8.72
C LYS A 137 -2.30 13.27 7.21
N TYR A 138 -1.80 12.12 6.76
CA TYR A 138 -1.71 11.78 5.35
C TYR A 138 -3.09 11.82 4.68
N LEU A 139 -4.09 11.14 5.26
CA LEU A 139 -5.45 11.13 4.71
C LEU A 139 -6.07 12.54 4.69
N TYR A 140 -5.87 13.31 5.76
CA TYR A 140 -6.28 14.72 5.79
C TYR A 140 -5.60 15.53 4.68
N ALA A 141 -4.28 15.42 4.55
CA ALA A 141 -3.51 16.14 3.54
C ALA A 141 -3.91 15.76 2.11
N LEU A 142 -4.28 14.50 1.88
CA LEU A 142 -4.82 14.04 0.60
C LEU A 142 -6.20 14.65 0.34
N GLN A 143 -7.12 14.60 1.30
CA GLN A 143 -8.48 15.15 1.19
C GLN A 143 -8.48 16.66 0.91
N TYR A 144 -7.54 17.40 1.52
CA TYR A 144 -7.39 18.85 1.35
C TYR A 144 -6.33 19.24 0.32
N CYS A 145 -5.82 18.29 -0.47
CA CYS A 145 -4.94 18.54 -1.60
C CYS A 145 -3.64 19.29 -1.24
N LEU A 146 -3.06 19.03 -0.05
CA LEU A 146 -1.94 19.82 0.48
C LEU A 146 -0.60 19.59 -0.24
N PHE A 147 -0.45 18.47 -0.93
CA PHE A 147 0.78 18.14 -1.68
C PHE A 147 0.55 17.80 -3.15
N LEU A 148 -0.71 17.78 -3.60
CA LEU A 148 -1.09 17.41 -4.96
C LEU A 148 -2.32 18.22 -5.37
N LYS A 149 -2.42 18.60 -6.65
CA LYS A 149 -3.61 19.29 -7.17
C LYS A 149 -4.87 18.44 -6.92
N CYS A 150 -5.99 19.09 -6.55
CA CYS A 150 -7.23 18.37 -6.28
C CYS A 150 -7.74 17.53 -7.45
N ASP A 151 -7.54 17.99 -8.70
CA ASP A 151 -7.91 17.21 -9.88
C ASP A 151 -7.16 15.86 -9.93
N ASN A 152 -5.88 15.84 -9.55
CA ASN A 152 -5.10 14.61 -9.51
C ASN A 152 -5.49 13.71 -8.33
N VAL A 153 -5.84 14.30 -7.18
CA VAL A 153 -6.37 13.54 -6.04
C VAL A 153 -7.68 12.86 -6.45
N LYS A 154 -8.61 13.62 -7.04
CA LYS A 154 -9.88 13.11 -7.53
C LYS A 154 -9.68 12.02 -8.58
N LEU A 155 -8.79 12.24 -9.55
CA LEU A 155 -8.44 11.24 -10.56
C LEU A 155 -7.90 9.94 -9.95
N SER A 156 -7.11 10.04 -8.86
CA SER A 156 -6.61 8.86 -8.14
C SER A 156 -7.69 8.06 -7.43
N GLN A 157 -8.88 8.64 -7.24
CA GLN A 157 -10.00 8.09 -6.48
C GLN A 157 -11.20 7.74 -7.37
N GLU A 158 -11.07 7.90 -8.69
CA GLU A 158 -12.09 7.53 -9.68
C GLU A 158 -11.77 6.17 -10.31
N LEU A 159 -12.80 5.39 -10.64
CA LEU A 159 -12.63 4.09 -11.29
C LEU A 159 -12.00 4.26 -12.68
N LEU A 160 -10.74 3.83 -12.84
CA LEU A 160 -10.01 3.95 -14.12
C LEU A 160 -10.13 2.68 -14.99
N VAL A 161 -10.49 2.86 -16.25
CA VAL A 161 -10.56 1.78 -17.26
C VAL A 161 -9.51 2.04 -18.34
N PRO A 162 -8.55 1.12 -18.57
CA PRO A 162 -7.72 1.18 -19.77
C PRO A 162 -8.56 1.05 -21.03
N PHE A 163 -8.23 1.80 -22.08
CA PHE A 163 -9.01 1.82 -23.33
C PHE A 163 -9.15 0.45 -24.01
N ASN A 164 -8.22 -0.48 -23.76
CA ASN A 164 -8.15 -1.81 -24.34
C ASN A 164 -8.53 -2.94 -23.36
N TRP A 165 -9.30 -2.61 -22.31
CA TRP A 165 -9.75 -3.59 -21.32
C TRP A 165 -10.61 -4.69 -21.95
N TYR A 166 -10.34 -5.95 -21.59
CA TYR A 166 -10.98 -7.14 -22.18
C TYR A 166 -11.58 -8.10 -21.15
N SER A 167 -11.03 -8.16 -19.93
CA SER A 167 -11.48 -9.12 -18.92
C SER A 167 -12.91 -8.87 -18.44
N PRO A 168 -13.74 -9.92 -18.27
CA PRO A 168 -15.10 -9.77 -17.74
C PRO A 168 -15.13 -9.43 -16.24
N HIS A 169 -14.06 -9.72 -15.51
CA HIS A 169 -13.95 -9.40 -14.09
C HIS A 169 -12.99 -8.23 -13.89
N ARG A 170 -13.54 -7.11 -13.41
CA ARG A 170 -12.79 -5.91 -13.09
C ARG A 170 -12.87 -5.65 -11.59
N PRO A 171 -11.76 -5.78 -10.85
CA PRO A 171 -11.70 -5.27 -9.50
C PRO A 171 -11.99 -3.76 -9.53
N PRO A 172 -12.92 -3.27 -8.70
CA PRO A 172 -13.22 -1.85 -8.68
C PRO A 172 -12.06 -1.15 -7.96
N HIS A 173 -11.15 -0.60 -8.76
CA HIS A 173 -9.94 0.06 -8.29
C HIS A 173 -9.58 1.23 -9.22
N SER A 174 -8.73 2.12 -8.71
CA SER A 174 -8.17 3.25 -9.45
C SER A 174 -6.66 3.06 -9.62
N TYR A 175 -5.84 4.07 -9.32
CA TYR A 175 -4.39 3.90 -9.17
C TYR A 175 -4.09 2.89 -8.04
N CYS A 176 -3.73 3.39 -6.86
CA CYS A 176 -3.36 2.55 -5.74
C CYS A 176 -4.55 2.21 -4.83
N TRP A 177 -5.77 2.61 -5.18
CA TRP A 177 -6.94 2.50 -4.30
C TRP A 177 -7.94 1.49 -4.81
N PHE A 178 -8.51 0.71 -3.90
CA PHE A 178 -9.73 -0.07 -4.15
C PHE A 178 -10.94 0.79 -3.83
N ILE A 179 -11.98 0.67 -4.64
CA ILE A 179 -13.20 1.46 -4.53
C ILE A 179 -14.34 0.47 -4.45
N GLY A 180 -15.12 0.48 -3.39
CA GLY A 180 -16.17 -0.52 -3.24
C GLY A 180 -17.25 -0.11 -2.28
N GLN A 181 -18.44 -0.65 -2.50
CA GLN A 181 -19.56 -0.52 -1.57
C GLN A 181 -19.18 -1.15 -0.23
N ILE A 182 -19.43 -0.43 0.86
CA ILE A 182 -19.29 -0.97 2.20
C ILE A 182 -20.44 -1.97 2.42
N PRO A 183 -20.16 -3.22 2.84
CA PRO A 183 -21.17 -4.25 3.00
C PRO A 183 -22.40 -3.78 3.79
N GLU A 184 -23.59 -4.09 3.28
CA GLU A 184 -24.87 -3.76 3.91
C GLU A 184 -25.15 -2.25 4.09
N THR A 185 -24.57 -1.41 3.23
CA THR A 185 -24.77 0.04 3.23
C THR A 185 -24.88 0.58 1.79
N GLU A 186 -25.44 1.77 1.61
CA GLU A 186 -25.43 2.52 0.35
C GLU A 186 -24.11 3.28 0.13
N SER A 187 -23.27 3.31 1.16
CA SER A 187 -22.01 4.06 1.18
C SER A 187 -20.90 3.30 0.46
N SER A 188 -20.09 4.02 -0.31
CA SER A 188 -18.85 3.49 -0.92
C SER A 188 -17.63 3.97 -0.17
N SER A 189 -16.58 3.15 -0.19
CA SER A 189 -15.28 3.48 0.37
C SER A 189 -14.20 3.48 -0.70
N ILE A 190 -13.19 4.32 -0.48
CA ILE A 190 -11.90 4.29 -1.16
C ILE A 190 -10.90 3.78 -0.12
N SER A 191 -10.29 2.64 -0.36
CA SER A 191 -9.50 1.94 0.65
C SER A 191 -8.25 1.30 0.09
N TYR A 192 -7.34 1.01 1.01
CA TYR A 192 -6.18 0.18 0.74
C TYR A 192 -5.81 -0.62 1.99
N GLU A 193 -5.27 -1.80 1.77
CA GLU A 193 -4.87 -2.70 2.83
C GLU A 193 -3.42 -3.15 2.63
N GLY A 194 -2.64 -3.12 3.71
CA GLY A 194 -1.27 -3.60 3.74
C GLY A 194 -1.13 -4.80 4.66
N LYS A 195 -0.40 -5.82 4.21
CA LYS A 195 -0.07 -7.00 5.02
C LYS A 195 1.38 -7.42 4.80
N ILE A 196 2.16 -7.38 5.86
CA ILE A 196 3.53 -7.88 5.90
C ILE A 196 3.77 -8.54 7.25
N GLY A 197 4.29 -9.77 7.23
CA GLY A 197 4.51 -10.53 8.46
C GLY A 197 3.29 -10.61 9.38
N GLY A 198 3.51 -10.17 10.62
CA GLY A 198 2.52 -10.02 11.67
C GLY A 198 1.70 -8.72 11.63
N TYR A 199 1.99 -7.81 10.70
CA TYR A 199 1.34 -6.51 10.60
C TYR A 199 0.17 -6.51 9.63
N ARG A 200 -0.87 -5.75 9.98
CA ARG A 200 -1.99 -5.40 9.11
C ARG A 200 -2.26 -3.91 9.22
N THR A 201 -2.43 -3.25 8.09
CA THR A 201 -2.88 -1.85 8.01
C THR A 201 -4.08 -1.77 7.09
N GLU A 202 -5.08 -0.99 7.48
CA GLU A 202 -6.26 -0.72 6.68
C GLU A 202 -6.51 0.79 6.73
N VAL A 203 -6.56 1.43 5.57
CA VAL A 203 -6.93 2.83 5.42
C VAL A 203 -8.20 2.90 4.58
N MET A 204 -9.15 3.72 5.01
CA MET A 204 -10.45 3.85 4.37
C MET A 204 -10.91 5.30 4.41
N PHE A 205 -11.36 5.81 3.29
CA PHE A 205 -12.08 7.07 3.15
C PHE A 205 -13.50 6.79 2.68
N VAL A 206 -14.48 7.40 3.32
CA VAL A 206 -15.90 7.33 2.93
C VAL A 206 -16.33 8.73 2.50
N PRO A 207 -16.37 9.01 1.18
CA PRO A 207 -16.62 10.37 0.67
C PRO A 207 -17.97 10.95 1.11
N SER A 208 -19.02 10.12 1.22
CA SER A 208 -20.38 10.57 1.55
C SER A 208 -20.52 11.18 2.94
N SER A 209 -19.58 10.88 3.85
CA SER A 209 -19.57 11.39 5.23
C SER A 209 -18.24 12.05 5.63
N GLU A 210 -17.36 12.30 4.66
CA GLU A 210 -16.01 12.85 4.88
C GLU A 210 -15.22 12.08 5.97
N LEU A 211 -15.49 10.78 6.11
CA LEU A 211 -14.92 9.97 7.17
C LEU A 211 -13.61 9.33 6.72
N ASN A 212 -12.55 9.56 7.49
CA ASN A 212 -11.26 8.89 7.34
C ASN A 212 -11.06 7.89 8.49
N ILE A 213 -10.71 6.65 8.16
CA ILE A 213 -10.45 5.57 9.10
C ILE A 213 -9.05 5.02 8.84
N VAL A 214 -8.27 4.90 9.90
CA VAL A 214 -6.97 4.24 9.90
C VAL A 214 -6.97 3.16 10.98
N ILE A 215 -6.65 1.93 10.58
CA ILE A 215 -6.49 0.80 11.49
C ILE A 215 -5.09 0.25 11.27
N VAL A 216 -4.33 0.11 12.35
CA VAL A 216 -3.03 -0.56 12.35
C VAL A 216 -3.05 -1.63 13.43
N SER A 217 -2.65 -2.84 13.09
CA SER A 217 -2.55 -3.96 14.03
C SER A 217 -1.26 -4.73 13.82
N ASN A 218 -0.72 -5.26 14.92
CA ASN A 218 0.51 -6.04 14.94
C ASN A 218 0.22 -7.53 15.19
N ASN A 219 -0.98 -8.01 14.85
CA ASN A 219 -1.42 -9.38 15.12
C ASN A 219 -2.04 -10.07 13.89
N SER A 220 -1.79 -9.50 12.70
CA SER A 220 -2.32 -9.92 11.38
C SER A 220 -3.85 -9.85 11.21
N THR A 221 -4.59 -9.35 12.20
CA THR A 221 -6.05 -9.31 12.18
C THR A 221 -6.54 -8.04 11.48
N SER A 222 -7.52 -8.21 10.59
CA SER A 222 -8.31 -7.09 10.03
C SER A 222 -9.47 -6.77 10.96
N TYR A 223 -9.71 -5.48 11.20
CA TYR A 223 -10.75 -4.99 12.09
C TYR A 223 -11.79 -4.12 11.38
N SER A 224 -11.61 -3.80 10.10
CA SER A 224 -12.53 -2.93 9.35
C SER A 224 -13.98 -3.39 9.38
N GLN A 225 -14.24 -4.69 9.17
CA GLN A 225 -15.60 -5.25 9.20
C GLN A 225 -16.28 -5.10 10.56
N GLN A 226 -15.51 -5.17 11.66
CA GLN A 226 -16.04 -5.03 13.01
C GLN A 226 -16.51 -3.60 13.31
N LEU A 227 -16.03 -2.60 12.56
CA LEU A 227 -16.43 -1.21 12.72
C LEU A 227 -17.76 -0.90 12.04
N ILE A 228 -18.13 -1.61 10.96
CA ILE A 228 -19.31 -1.31 10.14
C ILE A 228 -20.59 -1.17 10.99
N PRO A 229 -20.92 -2.09 11.93
CA PRO A 229 -22.12 -1.94 12.75
C PRO A 229 -22.11 -0.68 13.62
N PHE A 230 -20.95 -0.26 14.13
CA PHE A 230 -20.82 0.97 14.92
C PHE A 230 -20.99 2.20 14.05
N LEU A 231 -20.37 2.22 12.87
CA LEU A 231 -20.50 3.32 11.92
C LEU A 231 -21.96 3.53 11.48
N LYS A 232 -22.70 2.43 11.25
CA LYS A 232 -24.15 2.46 10.98
C LYS A 232 -24.93 3.00 12.18
N LYS A 233 -24.67 2.46 13.38
CA LYS A 233 -25.35 2.85 14.62
C LYS A 233 -25.26 4.35 14.92
N PHE A 234 -24.13 4.98 14.59
CA PHE A 234 -23.90 6.40 14.80
C PHE A 234 -24.12 7.26 13.55
N ASN A 235 -24.73 6.71 12.49
CA ASN A 235 -25.06 7.40 11.24
C ASN A 235 -23.86 7.99 10.48
N TYR A 236 -22.67 7.41 10.66
CA TYR A 236 -21.49 7.77 9.87
C TYR A 236 -21.52 7.17 8.47
N ILE A 237 -22.22 6.05 8.29
CA ILE A 237 -22.49 5.42 7.00
C ILE A 237 -23.96 5.04 6.95
N LYS A 238 -24.56 5.20 5.76
CA LYS A 238 -25.95 4.85 5.44
C LYS A 238 -25.96 3.58 4.64
#